data_AF-A0A4Y9RB28-F1
#
_entry.id   AF-A0A4Y9RB28-F1
#
_cell.length_a   1.000
_cell.length_b   1.000
_cell.length_c   1.000
_cell.angle_alpha   90.00
_cell.angle_beta   90.00
_cell.angle_gamma   90.00
#
_symmetry.space_group_name_H-M   'P 1'
#
loop_
_entity.id
_entity.type
_entity.pdbx_description
1 polymer ?
#
loop_
_entity_poly.entity_id
_entity_poly.type
_entity_poly.pdbx_seq_one_letter_code
_entity_poly.pdbx_strand_id
1 'polypeptide(L)'
;MTRVAASLAALIASLGLGACDGDGVRISSTTTRTDDGGPLKVVDALQCPQTLDVLTRKGSASADGASCTYAGPRGSEVTLHLVKLNGASPDTVLREFETRLSGDMPAAAAKIDSENARAQAAAARADADAARADADAAREDARAAALEIQADDATGTASVRGPGMDIRADKENASVRLPGLRIETQGDTASVRIGGLNITSNDGKGTTEIRSSSSTSGPGVSVNARDNVAEVRTIAGGEATRATYVLSDSRAQPGGWGVVGYEARGPAGGPLVIATVRARERKTDGVFEAARALVTLNTGR
;
A
#
# COMPACT_ATOMS: atom_id res chain seq x y z
N MET A 1 -53.84 -29.31 46.56
CA MET A 1 -53.12 -30.44 45.95
C MET A 1 -53.79 -30.77 44.64
N THR A 2 -53.26 -30.27 43.53
CA THR A 2 -53.79 -30.58 42.20
C THR A 2 -52.67 -30.36 41.18
N ARG A 3 -52.30 -31.44 40.50
CA ARG A 3 -51.26 -31.52 39.47
C ARG A 3 -51.78 -30.84 38.19
N VAL A 4 -50.94 -30.06 37.52
CA VAL A 4 -51.15 -29.70 36.11
C VAL A 4 -49.93 -30.16 35.33
N ALA A 5 -50.20 -31.06 34.39
CA ALA A 5 -49.24 -31.73 33.53
C ALA A 5 -48.82 -30.84 32.36
N ALA A 6 -47.58 -31.03 31.94
CA ALA A 6 -46.97 -30.50 30.73
C ALA A 6 -47.65 -31.02 29.46
N SER A 7 -47.61 -30.23 28.39
CA SER A 7 -47.03 -30.62 27.09
C SER A 7 -47.09 -29.43 26.14
N LEU A 8 -45.91 -28.99 25.73
CA LEU A 8 -45.63 -27.84 24.89
C LEU A 8 -45.78 -28.22 23.41
N ALA A 9 -46.41 -27.33 22.65
CA ALA A 9 -46.73 -27.44 21.25
C ALA A 9 -45.48 -27.45 20.33
N ALA A 10 -45.49 -28.31 19.31
CA ALA A 10 -44.63 -28.20 18.13
C ALA A 10 -45.48 -27.65 16.97
N LEU A 11 -45.30 -26.37 16.65
CA LEU A 11 -45.93 -25.71 15.51
C LEU A 11 -44.95 -25.74 14.32
N ILE A 12 -45.41 -26.35 13.23
CA ILE A 12 -44.75 -26.37 11.92
C ILE A 12 -44.90 -24.99 11.28
N ALA A 13 -43.81 -24.38 10.84
CA ALA A 13 -43.83 -23.19 9.98
C ALA A 13 -42.80 -23.33 8.86
N SER A 14 -43.32 -23.49 7.65
CA SER A 14 -42.61 -23.49 6.37
C SER A 14 -42.64 -22.09 5.74
N LEU A 15 -41.47 -21.48 5.57
CA LEU A 15 -41.17 -20.26 4.80
C LEU A 15 -39.69 -20.41 4.37
N GLY A 16 -39.18 -20.08 3.18
CA GLY A 16 -39.66 -19.54 1.92
C GLY A 16 -38.40 -19.43 1.05
N LEU A 17 -38.44 -19.85 -0.21
CA LEU A 17 -37.31 -19.77 -1.14
C LEU A 17 -37.10 -18.31 -1.58
N GLY A 18 -36.20 -17.61 -0.90
CA GLY A 18 -35.68 -16.32 -1.35
C GLY A 18 -34.56 -16.53 -2.36
N ALA A 19 -34.84 -16.23 -3.63
CA ALA A 19 -33.83 -16.07 -4.66
C ALA A 19 -32.93 -14.88 -4.27
N CYS A 20 -31.70 -15.17 -3.86
CA CYS A 20 -30.65 -14.16 -3.78
C CYS A 20 -30.13 -13.94 -5.20
N ASP A 21 -30.65 -12.91 -5.85
CA ASP A 21 -30.02 -12.26 -7.00
C ASP A 21 -28.70 -11.68 -6.48
N GLY A 22 -27.63 -12.45 -6.64
CA GLY A 22 -26.29 -12.02 -6.29
C GLY A 22 -25.85 -11.04 -7.36
N ASP A 23 -26.07 -9.76 -7.09
CA ASP A 23 -25.44 -8.64 -7.80
C ASP A 23 -23.93 -8.75 -7.54
N GLY A 24 -23.29 -9.64 -8.28
CA GLY A 24 -21.87 -9.88 -8.22
C GLY A 24 -21.21 -8.62 -8.73
N VAL A 25 -20.64 -7.84 -7.81
CA VAL A 25 -19.68 -6.79 -8.14
C VAL A 25 -18.54 -7.46 -8.91
N ARG A 26 -18.69 -7.47 -10.24
CA ARG A 26 -17.57 -7.61 -11.16
C ARG A 26 -16.72 -6.39 -10.90
N ILE A 27 -15.73 -6.52 -10.02
CA ILE A 27 -14.51 -5.73 -10.17
C ILE A 27 -13.89 -6.25 -11.45
N SER A 28 -14.37 -5.76 -12.58
CA SER A 28 -13.58 -5.72 -13.80
C SER A 28 -12.38 -4.90 -13.40
N SER A 29 -11.28 -5.58 -13.08
CA SER A 29 -9.96 -5.00 -13.21
C SER A 29 -9.84 -4.67 -14.70
N THR A 30 -10.35 -3.51 -15.07
CA THR A 30 -9.89 -2.82 -16.26
C THR A 30 -8.45 -2.48 -15.92
N THR A 31 -7.55 -3.44 -16.15
CA THR A 31 -6.24 -3.08 -16.65
C THR A 31 -6.56 -2.39 -17.95
N THR A 32 -6.84 -1.09 -17.87
CA THR A 32 -6.64 -0.21 -19.00
C THR A 32 -5.14 -0.32 -19.23
N ARG A 33 -4.77 -1.33 -20.03
CA ARG A 33 -3.54 -1.33 -20.78
C ARG A 33 -3.77 -0.23 -21.81
N THR A 34 -3.72 1.01 -21.35
CA THR A 34 -3.44 2.13 -22.21
C THR A 34 -1.99 1.92 -22.59
N ASP A 35 -1.81 1.18 -23.69
CA ASP A 35 -0.63 1.29 -24.55
C ASP A 35 -0.59 2.69 -25.19
N ASP A 36 -0.83 3.74 -24.39
CA ASP A 36 -0.64 5.15 -24.74
C ASP A 36 0.79 5.57 -24.35
N GLY A 37 1.74 4.64 -24.50
CA GLY A 37 3.17 4.89 -24.42
C GLY A 37 3.61 5.58 -25.70
N GLY A 38 3.25 6.85 -25.85
CA GLY A 38 3.96 7.70 -26.80
C GLY A 38 5.45 7.72 -26.43
N PRO A 39 6.37 7.83 -27.41
CA PRO A 39 7.79 7.91 -27.10
C PRO A 39 8.03 9.11 -26.17
N LEU A 40 8.60 8.84 -24.99
CA LEU A 40 8.97 9.90 -24.05
C LEU A 40 9.94 10.85 -24.73
N LYS A 41 9.62 12.14 -24.69
CA LYS A 41 10.48 13.17 -25.27
C LYS A 41 11.64 13.45 -24.33
N VAL A 42 12.86 13.25 -24.81
CA VAL A 42 14.04 13.83 -24.17
C VAL A 42 14.03 15.32 -24.50
N VAL A 43 13.89 16.16 -23.47
CA VAL A 43 13.91 17.62 -23.61
C VAL A 43 15.20 18.19 -23.05
N ASP A 44 15.85 19.06 -23.82
CA ASP A 44 17.03 19.79 -23.38
C ASP A 44 16.67 21.12 -22.67
N ALA A 45 15.43 21.58 -22.84
CA ALA A 45 14.87 22.77 -22.20
C ALA A 45 13.37 22.59 -21.96
N LEU A 46 12.86 23.16 -20.86
CA LEU A 46 11.45 23.11 -20.52
C LEU A 46 10.59 23.97 -21.46
N GLN A 47 9.46 23.40 -21.88
CA GLN A 47 8.33 24.11 -22.44
C GLN A 47 7.56 24.77 -21.29
N CYS A 48 7.72 26.09 -21.20
CA CYS A 48 7.09 26.90 -20.17
C CYS A 48 6.04 27.82 -20.79
N PRO A 49 4.79 27.37 -20.97
CA PRO A 49 3.72 28.25 -21.42
C PRO A 49 3.49 29.38 -20.41
N GLN A 50 2.97 30.52 -20.87
CA GLN A 50 2.61 31.65 -19.99
C GLN A 50 1.48 31.26 -19.03
N THR A 51 0.53 30.45 -19.50
CA THR A 51 -0.61 29.96 -18.74
C THR A 51 -0.84 28.48 -19.03
N LEU A 52 -1.20 27.70 -18.02
CA LEU A 52 -1.70 26.33 -18.17
C LEU A 52 -2.74 26.06 -17.09
N ASP A 53 -3.97 25.75 -17.49
CA ASP A 53 -5.11 25.60 -16.58
C ASP A 53 -5.23 26.78 -15.60
N VAL A 54 -5.09 26.51 -14.29
CA VAL A 54 -5.18 27.50 -13.20
C VAL A 54 -3.84 28.20 -12.90
N LEU A 55 -2.78 27.86 -13.63
CA LEU A 55 -1.42 28.33 -13.38
C LEU A 55 -1.02 29.46 -14.33
N THR A 56 -0.40 30.51 -13.77
CA THR A 56 0.18 31.64 -14.52
C THR A 56 1.67 31.77 -14.20
N ARG A 57 2.52 31.86 -15.23
CA ARG A 57 3.98 31.90 -15.06
C ARG A 57 4.44 33.19 -14.38
N LYS A 58 5.24 33.09 -13.33
CA LYS A 58 5.88 34.23 -12.63
C LYS A 58 7.25 34.50 -13.27
N GLY A 59 7.27 35.23 -14.39
CA GLY A 59 8.51 35.67 -15.03
C GLY A 59 8.95 34.83 -16.23
N SER A 60 10.24 34.92 -16.59
CA SER A 60 10.86 34.10 -17.63
C SER A 60 11.35 32.77 -17.06
N ALA A 61 11.57 31.78 -17.93
CA ALA A 61 12.32 30.59 -17.57
C ALA A 61 13.72 30.98 -17.05
N SER A 62 14.36 30.11 -16.27
CA SER A 62 15.76 30.29 -15.92
C SER A 62 16.62 30.35 -17.19
N ALA A 63 17.81 30.96 -17.09
CA ALA A 63 18.67 31.22 -18.26
C ALA A 63 19.07 29.94 -19.03
N ASP A 64 19.08 28.81 -18.34
CA ASP A 64 19.35 27.46 -18.87
C ASP A 64 18.09 26.71 -19.31
N GLY A 65 16.89 27.31 -19.18
CA GLY A 65 15.61 26.67 -19.48
C GLY A 65 15.27 25.48 -18.57
N ALA A 66 15.99 25.31 -17.46
CA ALA A 66 15.84 24.16 -16.56
C ALA A 66 14.76 24.37 -15.50
N SER A 67 14.24 25.58 -15.32
CA SER A 67 13.18 25.83 -14.33
C SER A 67 12.22 26.95 -14.71
N CYS A 68 10.96 26.79 -14.29
CA CYS A 68 9.88 27.76 -14.47
C CYS A 68 8.94 27.77 -13.27
N THR A 69 8.65 28.96 -12.74
CA THR A 69 7.76 29.14 -11.58
C THR A 69 6.40 29.66 -12.02
N TYR A 70 5.35 29.14 -11.39
CA TYR A 70 3.95 29.44 -11.66
C TYR A 70 3.22 29.82 -10.38
N ALA A 71 2.40 30.85 -10.46
CA ALA A 71 1.39 31.19 -9.45
C ALA A 71 0.10 30.40 -9.75
N GLY A 72 -0.51 29.87 -8.69
CA GLY A 72 -1.86 29.32 -8.75
C GLY A 72 -2.82 30.04 -7.80
N PRO A 73 -4.08 29.60 -7.75
CA PRO A 73 -5.09 30.15 -6.85
C PRO A 73 -4.66 30.03 -5.38
N ARG A 74 -5.17 30.97 -4.56
CA ARG A 74 -5.00 30.99 -3.08
C ARG A 74 -3.55 30.91 -2.61
N GLY A 75 -2.64 31.57 -3.33
CA GLY A 75 -1.23 31.62 -2.98
C GLY A 75 -0.50 30.30 -3.15
N SER A 76 -1.03 29.39 -3.96
CA SER A 76 -0.29 28.20 -4.40
C SER A 76 0.80 28.57 -5.39
N GLU A 77 1.85 27.77 -5.40
CA GLU A 77 2.99 27.91 -6.28
C GLU A 77 3.41 26.56 -6.83
N VAL A 78 3.73 26.54 -8.12
CA VAL A 78 4.30 25.37 -8.78
C VAL A 78 5.65 25.75 -9.38
N THR A 79 6.69 24.99 -9.10
CA THR A 79 7.98 25.15 -9.79
C THR A 79 8.30 23.89 -10.59
N LEU A 80 8.42 24.06 -11.90
CA LEU A 80 8.83 23.01 -12.81
C LEU A 80 10.36 22.98 -12.89
N HIS A 81 10.93 21.78 -12.84
CA HIS A 81 12.37 21.53 -12.88
C HIS A 81 12.68 20.48 -13.95
N LEU A 82 13.75 20.69 -14.69
CA LEU A 82 14.39 19.69 -15.55
C LEU A 82 15.69 19.25 -14.87
N VAL A 83 15.75 17.99 -14.44
CA VAL A 83 16.85 17.45 -13.65
C VAL A 83 17.57 16.36 -14.41
N LYS A 84 18.85 16.56 -14.71
CA LYS A 84 19.71 15.53 -15.28
C LYS A 84 20.20 14.61 -14.16
N LEU A 85 20.03 13.30 -14.34
CA LEU A 85 20.40 12.30 -13.33
C LEU A 85 21.91 12.16 -13.15
N ASN A 86 22.71 12.38 -14.20
CA ASN A 86 24.19 12.34 -14.14
C ASN A 86 24.76 11.08 -13.45
N GLY A 87 24.10 9.93 -13.62
CA GLY A 87 24.48 8.66 -12.98
C GLY A 87 23.85 8.40 -11.61
N ALA A 88 23.14 9.36 -11.02
CA ALA A 88 22.30 9.13 -9.84
C ALA A 88 21.04 8.34 -10.19
N SER A 89 20.51 7.58 -9.23
CA SER A 89 19.21 6.93 -9.39
C SER A 89 18.07 7.95 -9.31
N PRO A 90 16.95 7.75 -10.04
CA PRO A 90 15.75 8.58 -9.89
C PRO A 90 15.30 8.71 -8.44
N ASP A 91 15.32 7.61 -7.68
CA ASP A 91 14.96 7.58 -6.26
C ASP A 91 15.81 8.53 -5.42
N THR A 92 17.13 8.57 -5.64
CA THR A 92 18.03 9.47 -4.90
C THR A 92 17.67 10.92 -5.15
N VAL A 93 17.46 11.30 -6.41
CA VAL A 93 17.09 12.66 -6.80
C VAL A 93 15.73 13.05 -6.21
N LEU A 94 14.72 12.18 -6.33
CA LEU A 94 13.39 12.46 -5.82
C LEU A 94 13.38 12.62 -4.29
N ARG A 95 14.17 11.84 -3.56
CA ARG A 95 14.31 11.93 -2.11
C ARG A 95 14.87 13.28 -1.64
N GLU A 96 15.73 13.91 -2.43
CA GLU A 96 16.20 15.28 -2.13
C GLU A 96 15.05 16.31 -2.24
N PHE A 97 14.17 16.16 -3.24
CA PHE A 97 12.98 16.99 -3.36
C PHE A 97 11.99 16.75 -2.22
N GLU A 98 11.78 15.50 -1.81
CA GLU A 98 10.95 15.15 -0.64
C GLU A 98 11.48 15.80 0.64
N THR A 99 12.79 15.72 0.87
CA THR A 99 13.45 16.32 2.04
C THR A 99 13.27 17.84 2.06
N ARG A 100 13.40 18.49 0.89
CA ARG A 100 13.19 19.93 0.79
C ARG A 100 11.74 20.33 1.03
N LEU A 101 10.78 19.61 0.43
CA LEU A 101 9.35 19.90 0.56
C LEU A 101 8.84 19.61 1.97
N SER A 102 9.24 18.50 2.59
CA SER A 102 8.89 18.22 3.99
C SER A 102 9.51 19.23 4.94
N GLY A 103 10.69 19.78 4.62
CA GLY A 103 11.30 20.90 5.33
C GLY A 103 10.48 22.20 5.30
N ASP A 104 9.64 22.40 4.28
CA ASP A 104 8.67 23.50 4.22
C ASP A 104 7.47 23.27 5.16
N MET A 105 7.30 22.06 5.71
CA MET A 105 6.26 21.68 6.67
C MET A 105 6.83 20.87 7.87
N PRO A 106 7.74 21.44 8.69
CA PRO A 106 8.54 20.67 9.66
C PRO A 106 7.69 20.04 10.77
N ALA A 107 6.61 20.70 11.19
CA ALA A 107 5.69 20.15 12.17
C ALA A 107 4.91 18.92 11.65
N ALA A 108 4.58 18.90 10.35
CA ALA A 108 3.92 17.76 9.72
C ALA A 108 4.89 16.59 9.55
N ALA A 109 6.12 16.87 9.11
CA ALA A 109 7.18 15.88 8.99
C ALA A 109 7.50 15.20 10.34
N ALA A 110 7.72 15.99 11.39
CA ALA A 110 8.01 15.46 12.73
C ALA A 110 6.89 14.57 13.29
N LYS A 111 5.63 14.86 12.97
CA LYS A 111 4.50 14.01 13.35
C LYS A 111 4.59 12.66 12.65
N ILE A 112 4.77 12.63 11.33
CA ILE A 112 4.92 11.39 10.55
C ILE A 112 6.09 10.56 11.07
N ASP A 113 7.24 11.18 11.33
CA ASP A 113 8.42 10.49 11.87
C ASP A 113 8.14 9.89 13.25
N SER A 114 7.49 10.64 14.14
CA SER A 114 7.12 10.15 15.45
C SER A 114 6.13 8.99 15.39
N GLU A 115 5.18 9.02 14.44
CA GLU A 115 4.23 7.92 14.24
C GLU A 115 4.91 6.69 13.63
N ASN A 116 5.80 6.88 12.66
CA ASN A 116 6.59 5.80 12.08
C ASN A 116 7.45 5.12 13.17
N ALA A 117 8.09 5.91 14.03
CA ALA A 117 8.86 5.38 15.16
C ALA A 117 7.97 4.60 16.15
N ARG A 118 6.76 5.10 16.44
CA ARG A 118 5.79 4.38 17.29
C ARG A 118 5.31 3.09 16.64
N ALA A 119 5.02 3.10 15.35
CA ALA A 119 4.60 1.92 14.59
C ALA A 119 5.72 0.87 14.56
N GLN A 120 6.96 1.28 14.32
CA GLN A 120 8.13 0.41 14.36
C GLN A 120 8.35 -0.17 15.77
N ALA A 121 8.21 0.65 16.82
CA ALA A 121 8.31 0.17 18.20
C ALA A 121 7.18 -0.80 18.56
N ALA A 122 5.96 -0.57 18.07
CA ALA A 122 4.83 -1.48 18.25
C ALA A 122 5.06 -2.81 17.52
N ALA A 123 5.56 -2.77 16.28
CA ALA A 123 5.95 -3.96 15.53
C ALA A 123 7.05 -4.74 16.26
N ALA A 124 8.11 -4.08 16.71
CA ALA A 124 9.18 -4.73 17.47
C ALA A 124 8.70 -5.36 18.79
N ARG A 125 7.71 -4.75 19.46
CA ARG A 125 7.06 -5.34 20.65
C ARG A 125 6.26 -6.57 20.27
N ALA A 126 5.47 -6.52 19.19
CA ALA A 126 4.74 -7.66 18.69
C ALA A 126 5.69 -8.83 18.32
N ASP A 127 6.82 -8.53 17.67
CA ASP A 127 7.86 -9.52 17.36
C ASP A 127 8.48 -10.12 18.63
N ALA A 128 8.71 -9.31 19.66
CA ALA A 128 9.24 -9.78 20.93
C ALA A 128 8.25 -10.66 21.71
N ASP A 129 6.96 -10.29 21.72
CA ASP A 129 5.91 -11.08 22.36
C ASP A 129 5.65 -12.38 21.59
N ALA A 130 5.74 -12.33 20.26
CA ALA A 130 5.75 -13.51 19.40
C ALA A 130 6.92 -14.46 19.73
N ALA A 131 8.13 -13.94 19.92
CA ALA A 131 9.29 -14.75 20.29
C ALA A 131 9.17 -15.35 21.70
N ARG A 132 8.52 -14.63 22.64
CA ARG A 132 8.23 -15.16 23.98
C ARG A 132 7.21 -16.30 23.92
N ALA A 133 6.15 -16.14 23.14
CA ALA A 133 5.15 -17.19 22.94
C ALA A 133 5.79 -18.46 22.35
N ASP A 134 6.66 -18.32 21.34
CA ASP A 134 7.40 -19.46 20.78
C ASP A 134 8.29 -20.16 21.83
N ALA A 135 8.96 -19.37 22.68
CA ALA A 135 9.82 -19.90 23.73
C ALA A 135 9.02 -20.63 24.82
N ASP A 136 7.83 -20.14 25.17
CA ASP A 136 6.95 -20.78 26.14
C ASP A 136 6.31 -22.05 25.56
N ALA A 137 5.90 -22.06 24.29
CA ALA A 137 5.47 -23.27 23.59
C ALA A 137 6.57 -24.34 23.57
N ALA A 138 7.81 -23.98 23.20
CA ALA A 138 8.94 -24.91 23.20
C ALA A 138 9.26 -25.47 24.61
N ARG A 139 9.00 -24.70 25.67
CA ARG A 139 9.15 -25.19 27.05
C ARG A 139 8.07 -26.19 27.42
N GLU A 140 6.83 -25.96 26.99
CA GLU A 140 5.74 -26.90 27.21
C GLU A 140 5.94 -28.19 26.38
N ASP A 141 6.41 -28.10 25.14
CA ASP A 141 6.81 -29.27 24.34
C ASP A 141 7.90 -30.08 25.03
N ALA A 142 8.95 -29.42 25.56
CA ALA A 142 10.01 -30.10 26.29
C ALA A 142 9.50 -30.77 27.58
N ARG A 143 8.50 -30.18 28.24
CA ARG A 143 7.84 -30.78 29.42
C ARG A 143 6.98 -31.97 29.01
N ALA A 144 6.18 -31.85 27.96
CA ALA A 144 5.38 -32.93 27.41
C ALA A 144 6.26 -34.11 26.99
N ALA A 145 7.36 -33.86 26.27
CA ALA A 145 8.34 -34.89 25.89
C ALA A 145 8.99 -35.58 27.11
N ALA A 146 9.17 -34.87 28.23
CA ALA A 146 9.65 -35.46 29.48
C ALA A 146 8.58 -36.31 30.19
N LEU A 147 7.29 -36.04 29.94
CA LEU A 147 6.13 -36.81 30.41
C LEU A 147 5.76 -37.98 29.46
N GLU A 148 6.05 -37.88 28.16
CA GLU A 148 5.77 -38.87 27.09
C GLU A 148 6.63 -40.14 27.11
N ILE A 149 7.53 -40.31 28.08
CA ILE A 149 8.10 -41.64 28.38
C ILE A 149 6.97 -42.64 28.81
N GLN A 150 5.71 -42.17 28.99
CA GLN A 150 4.57 -42.99 29.41
C GLN A 150 3.25 -42.73 28.64
N ALA A 151 3.19 -42.80 27.31
CA ALA A 151 1.91 -43.07 26.60
C ALA A 151 2.10 -43.42 25.10
N ASP A 152 1.62 -44.59 24.69
CA ASP A 152 1.41 -44.97 23.28
C ASP A 152 -0.11 -45.00 23.02
N ASP A 153 -0.62 -44.29 22.00
CA ASP A 153 -1.91 -44.62 21.38
C ASP A 153 -2.04 -44.21 19.90
N ALA A 154 -2.91 -44.92 19.19
CA ALA A 154 -2.87 -45.25 17.76
C ALA A 154 -3.24 -44.13 16.74
N THR A 155 -2.25 -43.74 15.95
CA THR A 155 -2.20 -43.21 14.55
C THR A 155 -3.45 -42.62 13.83
N GLY A 156 -4.26 -41.74 14.43
CA GLY A 156 -5.43 -41.10 13.79
C GLY A 156 -5.19 -40.35 12.46
N THR A 157 -5.28 -41.06 11.32
CA THR A 157 -5.13 -40.52 9.95
C THR A 157 -6.43 -40.56 9.13
N ALA A 158 -6.72 -39.53 8.33
CA ALA A 158 -7.79 -39.48 7.34
C ALA A 158 -7.30 -38.94 5.97
N SER A 159 -7.75 -39.51 4.85
CA SER A 159 -7.37 -38.99 3.51
C SER A 159 -8.47 -39.14 2.47
N VAL A 160 -8.58 -38.18 1.54
CA VAL A 160 -9.53 -38.17 0.41
C VAL A 160 -8.76 -37.83 -0.87
N ARG A 161 -8.94 -38.63 -1.93
CA ARG A 161 -8.28 -38.43 -3.22
C ARG A 161 -9.30 -38.42 -4.37
N GLY A 162 -9.17 -37.44 -5.26
CA GLY A 162 -9.95 -37.34 -6.50
C GLY A 162 -9.13 -36.69 -7.63
N PRO A 163 -9.66 -36.63 -8.86
CA PRO A 163 -8.98 -35.98 -9.98
C PRO A 163 -8.67 -34.51 -9.66
N GLY A 164 -7.38 -34.17 -9.58
CA GLY A 164 -6.93 -32.81 -9.22
C GLY A 164 -7.07 -32.44 -7.74
N MET A 165 -7.46 -33.36 -6.85
CA MET A 165 -7.68 -33.11 -5.43
C MET A 165 -7.00 -34.17 -4.53
N ASP A 166 -6.20 -33.73 -3.56
CA ASP A 166 -5.63 -34.57 -2.49
C ASP A 166 -5.84 -33.87 -1.15
N ILE A 167 -6.51 -34.54 -0.21
CA ILE A 167 -6.73 -34.09 1.17
C ILE A 167 -6.16 -35.15 2.10
N ARG A 168 -5.32 -34.75 3.05
CA ARG A 168 -4.74 -35.61 4.09
C ARG A 168 -4.82 -34.90 5.42
N ALA A 169 -5.18 -35.61 6.47
CA ALA A 169 -5.12 -35.18 7.85
C ALA A 169 -4.49 -36.30 8.68
N ASP A 170 -3.53 -35.98 9.54
CA ASP A 170 -2.86 -36.89 10.46
C ASP A 170 -2.56 -36.15 11.75
N LYS A 171 -3.22 -36.58 12.84
CA LYS A 171 -3.11 -35.93 14.16
C LYS A 171 -3.33 -34.41 14.05
N GLU A 172 -2.25 -33.63 14.07
CA GLU A 172 -2.24 -32.17 14.04
C GLU A 172 -1.85 -31.58 12.67
N ASN A 173 -1.59 -32.42 11.67
CA ASN A 173 -1.19 -32.01 10.33
C ASN A 173 -2.33 -32.18 9.34
N ALA A 174 -2.54 -31.21 8.45
CA ALA A 174 -3.45 -31.36 7.32
C ALA A 174 -2.88 -30.75 6.05
N SER A 175 -3.15 -31.37 4.91
CA SER A 175 -2.77 -30.85 3.60
C SER A 175 -3.96 -30.96 2.64
N VAL A 176 -4.32 -29.85 2.01
CA VAL A 176 -5.33 -29.80 0.94
C VAL A 176 -4.64 -29.28 -0.32
N ARG A 177 -4.72 -30.05 -1.40
CA ARG A 177 -4.20 -29.68 -2.71
C ARG A 177 -5.31 -29.70 -3.72
N LEU A 178 -5.57 -28.54 -4.29
CA LEU A 178 -6.56 -28.28 -5.33
C LEU A 178 -5.89 -27.45 -6.45
N PRO A 179 -6.42 -27.43 -7.68
CA PRO A 179 -5.85 -26.62 -8.74
C PRO A 179 -5.88 -25.13 -8.34
N GLY A 180 -4.72 -24.49 -8.26
CA GLY A 180 -4.59 -23.08 -7.86
C GLY A 180 -4.72 -22.79 -6.36
N LEU A 181 -5.01 -23.79 -5.52
CA LEU A 181 -5.17 -23.66 -4.07
C LEU A 181 -4.39 -24.75 -3.33
N ARG A 182 -3.54 -24.32 -2.39
CA ARG A 182 -2.84 -25.22 -1.45
C ARG A 182 -3.05 -24.74 -0.03
N ILE A 183 -3.43 -25.65 0.85
CA ILE A 183 -3.49 -25.42 2.30
C ILE A 183 -2.59 -26.46 2.96
N GLU A 184 -1.69 -26.02 3.83
CA GLU A 184 -0.84 -26.90 4.63
C GLU A 184 -0.92 -26.41 6.08
N THR A 185 -1.32 -27.30 6.99
CA THR A 185 -1.30 -27.10 8.44
C THR A 185 -0.32 -28.08 9.07
N GLN A 186 0.51 -27.58 9.98
CA GLN A 186 1.46 -28.36 10.77
C GLN A 186 1.40 -27.85 12.20
N GLY A 187 0.81 -28.65 13.10
CA GLY A 187 0.52 -28.19 14.46
C GLY A 187 -0.36 -26.95 14.44
N ASP A 188 0.07 -25.90 15.11
CA ASP A 188 -0.62 -24.60 15.23
C ASP A 188 -0.33 -23.62 14.08
N THR A 189 0.39 -24.04 13.03
CA THR A 189 0.71 -23.21 11.88
C THR A 189 -0.11 -23.61 10.66
N ALA A 190 -0.68 -22.62 9.97
CA ALA A 190 -1.38 -22.81 8.70
C ALA A 190 -0.81 -21.92 7.61
N SER A 191 -0.68 -22.45 6.39
CA SER A 191 -0.34 -21.68 5.20
C SER A 191 -1.34 -21.95 4.08
N VAL A 192 -1.80 -20.88 3.44
CA VAL A 192 -2.75 -20.92 2.33
C VAL A 192 -2.14 -20.20 1.14
N ARG A 193 -2.05 -20.89 0.00
CA ARG A 193 -1.59 -20.33 -1.27
C ARG A 193 -2.73 -20.33 -2.28
N ILE A 194 -3.10 -19.16 -2.78
CA ILE A 194 -4.16 -18.97 -3.77
C ILE A 194 -3.60 -18.15 -4.93
N GLY A 195 -3.37 -18.77 -6.08
CA GLY A 195 -3.04 -18.03 -7.32
C GLY A 195 -1.94 -16.98 -7.19
N GLY A 196 -0.88 -17.25 -6.41
CA GLY A 196 0.23 -16.32 -6.16
C GLY A 196 0.16 -15.51 -4.86
N LEU A 197 -0.98 -15.52 -4.17
CA LEU A 197 -1.13 -14.93 -2.82
C LEU A 197 -0.73 -15.97 -1.77
N ASN A 198 0.00 -15.53 -0.74
CA ASN A 198 0.40 -16.35 0.39
C ASN A 198 -0.17 -15.75 1.69
N ILE A 199 -0.91 -16.56 2.44
CA ILE A 199 -1.48 -16.21 3.74
C ILE A 199 -0.92 -17.22 4.74
N THR A 200 -0.28 -16.74 5.79
CA THR A 200 0.24 -17.56 6.89
C THR A 200 -0.46 -17.18 8.18
N SER A 201 -0.96 -18.17 8.92
CA SER A 201 -1.50 -18.04 10.27
C SER A 201 -0.64 -18.84 11.24
N ASN A 202 -0.39 -18.28 12.41
CA ASN A 202 0.19 -18.96 13.54
C ASN A 202 -0.70 -18.67 14.75
N ASP A 203 -1.33 -19.71 15.28
CA ASP A 203 -2.43 -19.58 16.23
C ASP A 203 -1.95 -19.19 17.65
N GLY A 204 -0.63 -19.11 17.87
CA GLY A 204 -0.05 -18.52 19.08
C GLY A 204 0.07 -16.99 19.08
N LYS A 205 -0.23 -16.31 17.97
CA LYS A 205 0.18 -14.91 17.76
C LYS A 205 -0.92 -13.93 17.36
N GLY A 206 -2.14 -14.37 17.03
CA GLY A 206 -3.25 -13.45 16.69
C GLY A 206 -2.97 -12.48 15.52
N THR A 207 -1.91 -12.70 14.75
CA THR A 207 -1.48 -11.85 13.64
C THR A 207 -1.70 -12.57 12.32
N THR A 208 -2.62 -12.06 11.50
CA THR A 208 -2.74 -12.43 10.09
C THR A 208 -1.84 -11.51 9.27
N GLU A 209 -0.72 -12.05 8.78
CA GLU A 209 0.19 -11.27 7.92
C GLU A 209 -0.11 -11.55 6.44
N ILE A 210 -0.50 -10.50 5.71
CA ILE A 210 -0.73 -10.56 4.27
C ILE A 210 0.52 -10.01 3.58
N ARG A 211 1.46 -10.89 3.23
CA ARG A 211 2.63 -10.52 2.42
C ARG A 211 2.30 -10.68 0.95
N SER A 212 2.15 -9.57 0.24
CA SER A 212 2.23 -9.57 -1.22
C SER A 212 3.69 -9.62 -1.62
N SER A 213 4.25 -10.82 -1.77
CA SER A 213 5.62 -10.97 -2.28
C SER A 213 5.59 -10.88 -3.81
N SER A 214 5.38 -9.68 -4.36
CA SER A 214 5.96 -9.34 -5.66
C SER A 214 7.34 -8.74 -5.40
N SER A 215 8.35 -9.60 -5.27
CA SER A 215 9.77 -9.23 -5.29
C SER A 215 10.24 -8.84 -6.70
N THR A 216 9.46 -8.03 -7.41
CA THR A 216 9.75 -7.57 -8.77
C THR A 216 9.11 -6.21 -8.95
N SER A 217 9.91 -5.14 -8.92
CA SER A 217 9.70 -3.84 -9.58
C SER A 217 8.24 -3.48 -9.93
N GLY A 218 7.36 -3.48 -8.94
CA GLY A 218 5.94 -3.14 -9.09
C GLY A 218 5.68 -1.71 -8.65
N PRO A 219 4.57 -1.10 -9.06
CA PRO A 219 4.19 0.22 -8.58
C PRO A 219 4.06 0.21 -7.06
N GLY A 220 4.86 1.03 -6.37
CA GLY A 220 4.80 1.21 -4.93
C GLY A 220 3.84 2.35 -4.59
N VAL A 221 2.85 2.08 -3.75
CA VAL A 221 1.98 3.11 -3.16
C VAL A 221 2.11 3.02 -1.65
N SER A 222 2.48 4.13 -1.01
CA SER A 222 2.51 4.27 0.45
C SER A 222 1.63 5.44 0.84
N VAL A 223 0.74 5.20 1.80
CA VAL A 223 -0.17 6.21 2.37
C VAL A 223 -0.06 6.14 3.87
N ASN A 224 0.33 7.24 4.49
CA ASN A 224 0.35 7.40 5.94
C ASN A 224 -0.51 8.60 6.32
N ALA A 225 -1.63 8.37 7.00
CA ALA A 225 -2.55 9.43 7.41
C ALA A 225 -2.92 9.31 8.89
N ARG A 226 -2.56 10.30 9.70
CA ARG A 226 -2.81 10.34 11.16
C ARG A 226 -2.90 11.78 11.66
N ASP A 227 -3.77 12.01 12.64
CA ASP A 227 -3.84 13.27 13.42
C ASP A 227 -3.76 14.55 12.62
N ASN A 228 -4.45 14.58 11.48
CA ASN A 228 -4.55 15.70 10.53
C ASN A 228 -3.38 15.85 9.57
N VAL A 229 -2.39 14.96 9.58
CA VAL A 229 -1.34 14.89 8.58
C VAL A 229 -1.59 13.71 7.66
N ALA A 230 -1.31 13.88 6.37
CA ALA A 230 -1.28 12.78 5.42
C ALA A 230 -0.07 12.90 4.50
N GLU A 231 0.69 11.82 4.40
CA GLU A 231 1.77 11.61 3.44
C GLU A 231 1.33 10.53 2.43
N VAL A 232 1.49 10.82 1.14
CA VAL A 232 1.24 9.90 0.04
C VAL A 232 2.47 9.87 -0.84
N ARG A 233 2.97 8.66 -1.12
CA ARG A 233 4.05 8.39 -2.05
C ARG A 233 3.55 7.38 -3.07
N THR A 234 3.68 7.69 -4.35
CA THR A 234 3.45 6.74 -5.43
C THR A 234 4.67 6.70 -6.32
N ILE A 235 5.08 5.51 -6.70
CA ILE A 235 6.14 5.28 -7.68
C ILE A 235 5.59 4.22 -8.62
N ALA A 236 5.39 4.55 -9.89
CA ALA A 236 5.01 3.56 -10.88
C ALA A 236 6.20 2.66 -11.21
N GLY A 237 5.95 1.36 -11.35
CA GLY A 237 6.94 0.43 -11.92
C GLY A 237 7.01 0.56 -13.44
N GLY A 238 8.16 0.22 -14.03
CA GLY A 238 8.37 0.20 -15.49
C GLY A 238 9.67 0.86 -15.93
N GLU A 239 9.86 0.98 -17.24
CA GLU A 239 11.05 1.60 -17.87
C GLU A 239 11.06 3.13 -17.82
N ALA A 240 9.95 3.74 -17.37
CA ALA A 240 9.80 5.17 -17.18
C ALA A 240 9.59 5.50 -15.70
N THR A 241 10.30 6.51 -15.21
CA THR A 241 10.04 7.07 -13.88
C THR A 241 8.73 7.82 -13.94
N ARG A 242 7.79 7.46 -13.06
CA ARG A 242 6.63 8.27 -12.71
C ARG A 242 6.45 8.19 -11.20
N ALA A 243 6.51 9.34 -10.53
CA ALA A 243 6.38 9.39 -9.08
C ALA A 243 5.56 10.59 -8.64
N THR A 244 4.78 10.41 -7.59
CA THR A 244 4.03 11.48 -6.93
C THR A 244 4.35 11.46 -5.45
N TYR A 245 4.57 12.63 -4.88
CA TYR A 245 4.67 12.85 -3.44
C TYR A 245 3.68 13.91 -3.01
N VAL A 246 2.98 13.69 -1.91
CA VAL A 246 2.11 14.69 -1.28
C VAL A 246 2.25 14.60 0.22
N LEU A 247 2.52 15.72 0.87
CA LEU A 247 2.43 15.89 2.32
C LEU A 247 1.43 17.00 2.62
N SER A 248 0.50 16.76 3.53
CA SER A 248 -0.55 17.71 3.87
C SER A 248 -0.82 17.75 5.37
N ASP A 249 -1.20 18.92 5.90
CA ASP A 249 -1.61 19.12 7.29
C ASP A 249 -2.87 20.01 7.34
N SER A 250 -3.98 19.54 7.92
CA SER A 250 -5.22 20.33 8.01
C SER A 250 -5.14 21.42 9.07
N ARG A 251 -4.15 21.35 9.96
CA ARG A 251 -3.94 22.33 11.02
C ARG A 251 -2.69 23.17 10.78
N ALA A 252 -2.27 23.28 9.52
CA ALA A 252 -1.16 24.13 9.16
C ALA A 252 -1.35 25.54 9.73
N GLN A 253 -0.27 26.10 10.27
CA GLN A 253 -0.31 27.40 10.91
C GLN A 253 -0.70 28.49 9.89
N PRO A 254 -1.38 29.57 10.32
CA PRO A 254 -1.66 30.70 9.45
C PRO A 254 -0.37 31.22 8.79
N GLY A 255 -0.35 31.31 7.46
CA GLY A 255 0.82 31.73 6.67
C GLY A 255 1.83 30.63 6.36
N GLY A 256 1.70 29.44 6.95
CA GLY A 256 2.49 28.24 6.62
C GLY A 256 2.00 27.53 5.35
N TRP A 257 2.71 26.48 4.94
CA TRP A 257 2.22 25.59 3.88
C TRP A 257 1.28 24.54 4.46
N GLY A 258 0.12 24.36 3.84
CA GLY A 258 -0.87 23.34 4.21
C GLY A 258 -0.74 22.06 3.39
N VAL A 259 -0.18 22.17 2.19
CA VAL A 259 0.12 21.05 1.30
C VAL A 259 1.40 21.34 0.53
N VAL A 260 2.26 20.34 0.43
CA VAL A 260 3.43 20.31 -0.45
C VAL A 260 3.49 18.99 -1.19
N GLY A 261 4.16 18.95 -2.32
CA GLY A 261 4.29 17.71 -3.08
C GLY A 261 5.04 17.88 -4.39
N TYR A 262 5.14 16.81 -5.15
CA TYR A 262 5.57 16.88 -6.54
C TYR A 262 4.87 15.85 -7.41
N GLU A 263 4.84 16.13 -8.71
CA GLU A 263 4.66 15.13 -9.77
C GLU A 263 5.98 15.06 -10.56
N ALA A 264 6.50 13.85 -10.76
CA ALA A 264 7.74 13.61 -11.49
C ALA A 264 7.54 12.60 -12.61
N ARG A 265 8.15 12.86 -13.76
CA ARG A 265 8.15 11.94 -14.90
C ARG A 265 9.44 12.04 -15.72
N GLY A 266 9.89 10.91 -16.28
CA GLY A 266 10.99 10.88 -17.24
C GLY A 266 11.43 9.46 -17.58
N PRO A 267 12.34 9.27 -18.55
CA PRO A 267 12.94 7.97 -18.85
C PRO A 267 13.77 7.46 -17.66
N ALA A 268 13.91 6.13 -17.47
CA ALA A 268 14.68 5.57 -16.35
C ALA A 268 16.13 6.06 -16.25
N GLY A 269 16.79 6.35 -17.39
CA GLY A 269 18.15 6.88 -17.45
C GLY A 269 18.24 8.35 -17.90
N GLY A 270 17.11 8.99 -18.19
CA GLY A 270 17.04 10.31 -18.81
C GLY A 270 16.70 11.41 -17.82
N PRO A 271 16.70 12.68 -18.26
CA PRO A 271 16.34 13.78 -17.38
C PRO A 271 14.90 13.61 -16.87
N LEU A 272 14.70 13.95 -15.60
CA LEU A 272 13.39 13.98 -14.97
C LEU A 272 12.80 15.38 -15.09
N VAL A 273 11.52 15.45 -15.44
CA VAL A 273 10.70 16.64 -15.30
C VAL A 273 9.93 16.52 -13.99
N ILE A 274 10.15 17.46 -13.08
CA ILE A 274 9.59 17.46 -11.73
C ILE A 274 8.83 18.77 -11.51
N ALA A 275 7.53 18.70 -11.29
CA ALA A 275 6.72 19.83 -10.86
C ALA A 275 6.52 19.77 -9.35
N THR A 276 7.21 20.64 -8.61
CA THR A 276 6.99 20.81 -7.17
C THR A 276 5.80 21.72 -6.93
N VAL A 277 4.95 21.37 -5.98
CA VAL A 277 3.71 22.09 -5.64
C VAL A 277 3.77 22.49 -4.18
N ARG A 278 3.42 23.75 -3.90
CA ARG A 278 3.25 24.28 -2.55
C ARG A 278 1.96 25.06 -2.48
N ALA A 279 1.09 24.75 -1.52
CA ALA A 279 -0.20 25.41 -1.35
C ALA A 279 -0.43 25.77 0.12
N ARG A 280 -0.96 26.99 0.34
CA ARG A 280 -1.31 27.49 1.68
C ARG A 280 -2.47 26.69 2.29
N GLU A 281 -3.40 26.27 1.44
CA GLU A 281 -4.62 25.57 1.84
C GLU A 281 -4.68 24.17 1.24
N ARG A 282 -5.47 23.30 1.88
CA ARG A 282 -5.70 21.93 1.40
C ARG A 282 -6.48 21.83 0.11
N LYS A 283 -7.46 22.70 -0.07
CA LYS A 283 -8.25 22.70 -1.28
C LYS A 283 -7.44 23.42 -2.35
N THR A 284 -6.79 22.64 -3.21
CA THR A 284 -5.78 23.12 -4.18
C THR A 284 -6.36 23.53 -5.53
N ASP A 285 -7.68 23.57 -5.72
CA ASP A 285 -8.35 24.05 -6.96
C ASP A 285 -7.72 23.57 -8.28
N GLY A 286 -7.35 22.29 -8.35
CA GLY A 286 -6.78 21.72 -9.57
C GLY A 286 -5.30 22.02 -9.81
N VAL A 287 -4.59 22.65 -8.87
CA VAL A 287 -3.15 22.96 -8.98
C VAL A 287 -2.30 21.71 -9.21
N PHE A 288 -2.61 20.59 -8.55
CA PHE A 288 -1.89 19.32 -8.77
C PHE A 288 -2.17 18.73 -10.17
N GLU A 289 -3.38 18.88 -10.68
CA GLU A 289 -3.71 18.44 -12.05
C GLU A 289 -3.00 19.31 -13.09
N ALA A 290 -2.97 20.63 -12.88
CA ALA A 290 -2.22 21.55 -13.72
C ALA A 290 -0.69 21.29 -13.66
N ALA A 291 -0.15 20.96 -12.49
CA ALA A 291 1.24 20.54 -12.33
C ALA A 291 1.54 19.24 -13.11
N ARG A 292 0.65 18.25 -13.03
CA ARG A 292 0.74 17.03 -13.84
C ARG A 292 0.64 17.31 -15.34
N ALA A 293 -0.20 18.25 -15.75
CA ALA A 293 -0.30 18.68 -17.13
C ALA A 293 1.00 19.34 -17.61
N LEU A 294 1.66 20.18 -16.78
CA LEU A 294 2.98 20.75 -17.08
C LEU A 294 4.05 19.68 -17.26
N VAL A 295 4.08 18.67 -16.39
CA VAL A 295 5.02 17.54 -16.51
C VAL A 295 4.75 16.78 -17.81
N THR A 296 3.49 16.44 -18.07
CA THR A 296 3.08 15.68 -19.27
C THR A 296 3.40 16.43 -20.57
N LEU A 297 3.22 17.75 -20.59
CA LEU A 297 3.59 18.61 -21.72
C LEU A 297 5.07 18.46 -22.09
N ASN A 298 5.93 18.33 -21.08
CA ASN A 298 7.37 18.30 -21.25
C ASN A 298 7.94 16.91 -21.50
N THR A 299 7.30 15.84 -21.00
CA THR A 299 7.78 14.46 -21.19
C THR A 299 7.10 13.71 -22.32
N GLY A 300 5.99 14.22 -22.84
CA GLY A 300 5.08 13.45 -23.69
C GLY A 300 4.10 12.61 -22.87
N ARG A 301 3.08 12.07 -23.55
CA ARG A 301 2.04 11.23 -22.95
C ARG A 301 2.53 9.83 -22.63
#